data_AF-A0A5Q4DLC9-F1
#
_entry.id   AF-A0A5Q4DLC9-F1
#
_cell.length_a   1.000
_cell.length_b   1.000
_cell.length_c   1.000
_cell.angle_alpha   90.00
_cell.angle_beta   90.00
_cell.angle_gamma   90.00
#
_symmetry.space_group_name_H-M   'P 1'
#
loop_
_entity.id
_entity.type
_entity.pdbx_description
1 polymer ?
#
loop_
_entity_poly.entity_id
_entity_poly.type
_entity_poly.pdbx_seq_one_letter_code
_entity_poly.pdbx_strand_id
1 'polypeptide(L)'
;MAGTVHTEAYKKLLNALVEARCAAGMSQAQLAKKLGKPASFVGKYELGERRLDVIEFMVVLKVLGQDVADLISPIAADLPDHL
;
A
#
# COMPACT_ATOMS: atom_id res chain seq x y z
N MET A 1 9.97 16.52 -8.14
CA MET A 1 11.34 16.29 -7.64
C MET A 1 11.26 16.03 -6.14
N ALA A 2 11.43 14.76 -5.76
CA ALA A 2 11.75 14.24 -4.43
C ALA A 2 12.21 12.80 -4.65
N GLY A 3 13.48 12.51 -4.34
CA GLY A 3 14.19 11.22 -4.35
C GLY A 3 13.66 10.09 -5.24
N THR A 4 14.30 9.88 -6.39
CA THR A 4 14.18 8.69 -7.27
C THR A 4 14.40 7.36 -6.55
N VAL A 5 15.03 7.42 -5.38
CA VAL A 5 15.35 6.28 -4.52
C VAL A 5 14.11 5.70 -3.83
N HIS A 6 13.09 6.52 -3.60
CA HIS A 6 11.84 6.07 -2.96
C HIS A 6 10.87 5.39 -3.91
N THR A 7 11.20 5.25 -5.20
CA THR A 7 10.26 4.69 -6.18
C THR A 7 10.24 3.16 -6.15
N GLU A 8 11.39 2.49 -6.01
CA GLU A 8 11.43 1.02 -6.04
C GLU A 8 10.93 0.40 -4.73
N ALA A 9 11.39 0.88 -3.57
CA ALA A 9 10.87 0.45 -2.28
C ALA A 9 9.36 0.75 -2.15
N TYR A 10 8.90 1.91 -2.64
CA TYR A 10 7.48 2.25 -2.64
C TYR A 10 6.68 1.39 -3.63
N LYS A 11 7.21 1.07 -4.81
CA LYS A 11 6.58 0.11 -5.74
C LYS A 11 6.42 -1.26 -5.08
N LYS A 12 7.44 -1.74 -4.35
CA LYS A 12 7.35 -2.99 -3.58
C LYS A 12 6.26 -2.93 -2.51
N LEU A 13 6.15 -1.81 -1.79
CA LEU A 13 5.04 -1.57 -0.86
C LEU A 13 3.67 -1.64 -1.55
N LEU A 14 3.51 -0.98 -2.69
CA LEU A 14 2.26 -1.00 -3.45
C LEU A 14 1.92 -2.41 -3.95
N ASN A 15 2.89 -3.15 -4.48
CA ASN A 15 2.69 -4.52 -4.92
C ASN A 15 2.26 -5.42 -3.76
N ALA A 16 2.89 -5.30 -2.59
CA ALA A 16 2.50 -6.04 -1.39
C ALA A 16 1.06 -5.72 -0.95
N LEU A 17 0.62 -4.46 -1.06
CA LEU A 17 -0.76 -4.07 -0.79
C LEU A 17 -1.76 -4.66 -1.80
N VAL A 18 -1.40 -4.70 -3.09
CA VAL A 18 -2.21 -5.33 -4.13
C VAL A 18 -2.34 -6.82 -3.88
N GLU A 19 -1.24 -7.49 -3.56
CA GLU A 19 -1.21 -8.92 -3.22
C GLU A 19 -2.06 -9.21 -1.99
N ALA A 20 -1.91 -8.43 -0.91
CA ALA A 20 -2.74 -8.54 0.28
C ALA A 20 -4.24 -8.36 -0.03
N ARG A 21 -4.60 -7.39 -0.87
CA ARG A 21 -6.00 -7.19 -1.30
C ARG A 21 -6.52 -8.39 -2.09
N CYS A 22 -5.73 -8.91 -3.03
CA CYS A 22 -6.09 -10.06 -3.84
C CYS A 22 -6.22 -11.34 -3.00
N ALA A 23 -5.31 -11.56 -2.04
CA ALA A 23 -5.38 -12.67 -1.10
C ALA A 23 -6.61 -12.59 -0.20
N ALA A 24 -7.05 -11.39 0.15
CA ALA A 24 -8.31 -11.16 0.86
C ALA A 24 -9.57 -11.28 -0.03
N GLY A 25 -9.41 -11.59 -1.33
CA GLY A 25 -10.51 -11.77 -2.27
C GLY A 25 -11.31 -10.50 -2.56
N MET A 26 -10.72 -9.31 -2.34
CA MET A 26 -11.43 -8.04 -2.49
C MET A 26 -11.09 -7.35 -3.82
N SER A 27 -12.11 -6.82 -4.50
CA SER A 27 -11.90 -5.86 -5.58
C SER A 27 -11.49 -4.49 -5.02
N GLN A 28 -10.93 -3.64 -5.87
CA GLN A 28 -10.58 -2.25 -5.49
C GLN A 28 -11.81 -1.49 -4.97
N ALA A 29 -12.97 -1.66 -5.61
CA ALA A 29 -14.23 -1.02 -5.20
C ALA A 29 -14.73 -1.53 -3.84
N GLN A 30 -14.59 -2.83 -3.56
CA GLN A 30 -14.96 -3.40 -2.26
C GLN A 30 -14.08 -2.86 -1.13
N LEU A 31 -12.77 -2.80 -1.36
CA LEU A 31 -11.84 -2.23 -0.39
C LEU A 31 -12.11 -0.72 -0.18
N ALA A 32 -12.31 0.05 -1.25
CA ALA A 32 -12.65 1.47 -1.15
C ALA A 32 -13.92 1.71 -0.33
N LYS A 33 -14.95 0.87 -0.53
CA LYS A 33 -16.20 0.90 0.25
C LYS A 33 -15.94 0.64 1.72
N LYS A 34 -15.14 -0.37 2.08
CA LYS A 34 -14.77 -0.65 3.48
C LYS A 34 -13.97 0.47 4.13
N LEU A 35 -13.17 1.20 3.35
CA LEU A 35 -12.38 2.33 3.81
C LEU A 35 -13.18 3.64 3.92
N GLY A 36 -14.44 3.67 3.48
CA GLY A 36 -15.23 4.91 3.40
C GLY A 36 -14.64 5.93 2.42
N LYS A 37 -13.96 5.46 1.36
CA LYS A 37 -13.27 6.29 0.37
C LYS A 37 -13.95 6.19 -1.01
N PRO A 38 -13.73 7.16 -1.91
CA PRO A 38 -14.17 7.05 -3.31
C PRO A 38 -13.60 5.80 -4.00
N ALA A 39 -14.32 5.23 -4.96
CA ALA A 39 -13.90 4.02 -5.68
C ALA A 39 -12.51 4.16 -6.33
N SER A 40 -12.13 5.37 -6.74
CA SER A 40 -10.82 5.65 -7.34
C SER A 40 -9.67 5.68 -6.34
N PHE A 41 -9.94 5.75 -5.03
CA PHE A 41 -8.90 5.85 -4.01
C PHE A 41 -7.92 4.67 -4.07
N VAL A 42 -8.44 3.45 -4.15
CA VAL A 42 -7.63 2.23 -4.17
C VAL A 42 -6.80 2.15 -5.44
N GLY A 43 -7.43 2.30 -6.61
CA GLY A 43 -6.71 2.27 -7.88
C GLY A 43 -5.61 3.32 -7.97
N LYS A 44 -5.86 4.54 -7.48
CA LYS A 44 -4.87 5.62 -7.51
C LYS A 44 -3.63 5.32 -6.67
N TYR A 45 -3.78 4.72 -5.48
CA TYR A 45 -2.60 4.37 -4.71
C TYR A 45 -1.92 3.12 -5.25
N GLU A 46 -2.66 2.12 -5.74
CA GLU A 46 -2.07 0.90 -6.34
C GLU A 46 -1.26 1.22 -7.60
N LEU A 47 -1.66 2.25 -8.37
CA LEU A 47 -0.91 2.77 -9.52
C LEU A 47 0.22 3.73 -9.14
N GLY A 48 0.33 4.12 -7.86
CA GLY A 48 1.30 5.10 -7.40
C GLY A 48 1.00 6.56 -7.79
N GLU A 49 -0.16 6.84 -8.39
CA GLU A 49 -0.65 8.19 -8.69
C GLU A 49 -0.95 8.99 -7.42
N ARG A 50 -1.25 8.30 -6.32
CA ARG A 50 -1.47 8.88 -5.00
C ARG A 50 -0.64 8.16 -3.94
N ARG A 51 0.10 8.93 -3.14
CA ARG A 51 0.79 8.36 -1.96
C ARG A 51 -0.18 8.08 -0.81
N LEU A 52 0.03 6.97 -0.12
CA LEU A 52 -0.58 6.72 1.18
C LEU A 52 0.33 7.31 2.26
N ASP A 53 -0.25 8.03 3.22
CA ASP A 53 0.45 8.27 4.48
C ASP A 53 0.45 7.00 5.35
N VAL A 54 1.24 7.01 6.42
CA VAL A 54 1.42 5.84 7.30
C VAL A 54 0.12 5.43 8.00
N ILE A 55 -0.77 6.39 8.33
CA ILE A 55 -2.06 6.09 8.98
C ILE A 55 -2.99 5.44 7.96
N GLU A 56 -3.08 5.98 6.75
CA GLU A 56 -3.89 5.40 5.68
C GLU A 56 -3.43 3.97 5.36
N PHE A 57 -2.11 3.74 5.28
CA PHE A 57 -1.53 2.42 5.11
C PHE A 57 -1.94 1.45 6.22
N MET A 58 -1.78 1.82 7.50
CA MET A 58 -2.18 0.96 8.63
C MET A 58 -3.67 0.66 8.64
N VAL A 59 -4.53 1.62 8.27
CA VAL A 59 -5.97 1.40 8.15
C VAL A 59 -6.29 0.42 7.02
N VAL A 60 -5.60 0.51 5.87
CA VAL A 60 -5.74 -0.46 4.78
C VAL A 60 -5.40 -1.87 5.27
N LEU A 61 -4.27 -2.06 5.95
CA LEU A 61 -3.87 -3.37 6.46
C LEU A 61 -4.86 -3.93 7.48
N LYS A 62 -5.33 -3.10 8.40
CA LYS A 62 -6.36 -3.48 9.37
C LYS A 62 -7.64 -3.98 8.68
N VAL A 63 -8.08 -3.32 7.61
CA VAL A 63 -9.27 -3.73 6.83
C VAL A 63 -9.03 -5.03 6.06
N LEU A 64 -7.80 -5.27 5.61
CA LEU A 64 -7.38 -6.50 4.93
C LEU A 64 -7.04 -7.64 5.91
N GLY A 65 -7.05 -7.39 7.22
CA GLY A 65 -6.68 -8.39 8.23
C GLY A 65 -5.20 -8.77 8.18
N GLN A 66 -4.34 -7.86 7.74
CA GLN A 66 -2.90 -8.07 7.65
C GLN A 66 -2.17 -7.40 8.82
N ASP A 67 -1.11 -8.05 9.29
CA ASP A 67 -0.20 -7.44 10.24
C ASP A 67 0.78 -6.47 9.54
N VAL A 68 1.09 -5.37 10.21
CA VAL A 68 1.97 -4.33 9.67
C VAL A 68 3.41 -4.83 9.57
N ALA A 69 3.89 -5.56 10.58
CA ALA A 69 5.26 -6.05 10.62
C ALA A 69 5.50 -7.11 9.54
N ASP A 70 4.53 -8.00 9.33
CA ASP A 70 4.61 -9.05 8.31
C ASP A 70 4.77 -8.46 6.90
N LEU A 71 4.08 -7.35 6.61
CA LEU A 71 4.17 -6.70 5.30
C LEU A 71 5.44 -5.83 5.16
N ILE A 72 5.87 -5.14 6.21
CA ILE A 72 7.05 -4.24 6.15
C ILE A 72 8.36 -5.01 6.18
N SER A 73 8.47 -6.11 6.93
CA SER A 73 9.71 -6.87 7.10
C SER A 73 10.44 -7.20 5.78
N PRO A 74 9.77 -7.71 4.73
CA PRO A 74 10.43 -7.96 3.44
C PRO A 74 10.85 -6.68 2.70
N ILE A 75 10.13 -5.56 2.89
CA ILE A 75 10.42 -4.28 2.23
C ILE A 75 11.61 -3.58 2.91
N ALA A 76 11.79 -3.79 4.22
CA ALA A 76 12.87 -3.19 5.00
C ALA A 76 14.27 -3.50 4.42
N ALA A 77 14.44 -4.67 3.80
CA ALA A 77 15.69 -5.07 3.14
C ALA A 77 16.03 -4.25 1.88
N ASP A 78 15.04 -3.58 1.29
CA ASP A 78 15.17 -2.79 0.06
C ASP A 78 15.10 -1.27 0.32
N LEU A 79 15.10 -0.88 1.59
CA LEU A 79 15.14 0.53 1.93
C LEU A 79 16.49 1.13 1.52
N PRO A 80 16.49 2.37 1.04
CA PRO A 80 17.73 3.04 0.71
C PRO A 80 18.49 3.50 1.94
N ASP A 81 19.81 3.64 1.78
CA ASP A 81 20.69 4.17 2.82
C ASP A 81 20.45 5.66 3.13
N HIS A 82 19.77 6.40 2.24
CA HIS A 82 19.53 7.85 2.36
C HIS A 82 18.20 8.29 1.71
N LEU A 83 17.68 9.44 2.17
CA LEU A 83 16.43 10.06 1.69
C LEU A 83 16.64 10.96 0.45
#